data_AF-A0A1Y2LHT9-F1
#
_entry.id   AF-A0A1Y2LHT9-F1
#
_cell.length_a   1.000
_cell.length_b   1.000
_cell.length_c   1.000
_cell.angle_alpha   90.00
_cell.angle_beta   90.00
_cell.angle_gamma   90.00
#
_symmetry.space_group_name_H-M   'P 1'
#
loop_
_entity.id
_entity.type
_entity.pdbx_description
1 polymer ?
#
loop_
_entity_poly.entity_id
_entity_poly.type
_entity_poly.pdbx_seq_one_letter_code
_entity_poly.pdbx_strand_id
1 'polypeptide(L)'
;MTAQSICERFNLLGDEGAALKALYGIYRDRPTSCKTGALDLLHDVRFGIATEDIAEQWRGQERRVFRYLVDEPNPWQPSSRAHHAVDLPLLFGGFDLGFNPGACRVSSEMARRWIAFIAGRDPWDAGFYFAFGPLGCSVGVDEEGFAARRRKRHCDAIRALGVERVDQVWMALAKGNISLDN
;
A
#
# COMPACT_ATOMS: atom_id res chain seq x y z
N MET A 1 -9.31 -10.10 15.85
CA MET A 1 -8.76 -9.43 17.06
C MET A 1 -9.69 -8.33 17.55
N THR A 2 -9.72 -8.05 18.85
CA THR A 2 -10.46 -6.89 19.40
C THR A 2 -9.66 -5.60 19.30
N ALA A 3 -10.33 -4.44 19.33
CA ALA A 3 -9.70 -3.11 19.34
C ALA A 3 -8.70 -2.95 20.48
N GLN A 4 -9.07 -3.42 21.68
CA GLN A 4 -8.19 -3.44 22.85
C GLN A 4 -6.92 -4.25 22.59
N SER A 5 -7.06 -5.48 22.06
CA SER A 5 -5.90 -6.34 21.80
C SER A 5 -4.96 -5.72 20.76
N ILE A 6 -5.48 -5.02 19.75
CA ILE A 6 -4.68 -4.28 18.76
C ILE A 6 -3.91 -3.14 19.46
N CYS A 7 -4.58 -2.31 20.25
CA CYS A 7 -3.95 -1.20 20.97
C CYS A 7 -2.82 -1.67 21.91
N GLU A 8 -3.01 -2.80 22.59
CA GLU A 8 -2.02 -3.35 23.52
C GLU A 8 -0.75 -3.84 22.83
N ARG A 9 -0.80 -4.24 21.54
CA ARG A 9 0.41 -4.69 20.81
C ARG A 9 1.45 -3.60 20.66
N PHE A 10 1.03 -2.33 20.60
CA PHE A 10 1.95 -1.20 20.50
C PHE A 10 2.68 -0.89 21.80
N ASN A 11 2.28 -1.47 22.93
CA ASN A 11 3.01 -1.31 24.19
C ASN A 11 4.41 -1.96 24.12
N LEU A 12 4.66 -2.83 23.14
CA LEU A 12 5.99 -3.38 22.85
C LEU A 12 7.03 -2.30 22.48
N LEU A 13 6.58 -1.10 22.07
CA LEU A 13 7.45 0.04 21.74
C LEU A 13 7.60 1.05 22.90
N GLY A 14 7.07 0.75 24.09
CA GLY A 14 7.07 1.71 25.20
C GLY A 14 6.35 3.01 24.84
N ASP A 15 6.92 4.15 25.25
CA ASP A 15 6.32 5.49 25.08
C ASP A 15 6.13 5.87 23.60
N GLU A 16 7.04 5.44 22.73
CA GLU A 16 6.99 5.70 21.28
C GLU A 16 5.79 5.02 20.60
N GLY A 17 5.31 3.91 21.20
CA GLY A 17 4.12 3.20 20.72
C GLY A 17 2.85 4.05 20.77
N ALA A 18 2.76 5.03 21.67
CA ALA A 18 1.62 5.94 21.74
C ALA A 18 1.52 6.85 20.50
N ALA A 19 2.65 7.43 20.09
CA ALA A 19 2.71 8.28 18.90
C ALA A 19 2.41 7.49 17.64
N LEU A 20 2.99 6.28 17.50
CA LEU A 20 2.75 5.42 16.34
C LEU A 20 1.29 4.97 16.24
N LYS A 21 0.64 4.59 17.35
CA LYS A 21 -0.81 4.29 17.38
C LYS A 21 -1.64 5.45 16.88
N ALA A 22 -1.38 6.65 17.42
CA ALA A 22 -2.13 7.86 17.07
C ALA A 22 -1.98 8.16 15.57
N LEU A 23 -0.77 7.99 15.03
CA LEU A 23 -0.48 8.20 13.61
C LEU A 23 -1.31 7.27 12.71
N TYR A 24 -1.47 6.00 13.10
CA TYR A 24 -2.31 5.02 12.41
C TYR A 24 -3.79 5.06 12.78
N GLY A 25 -4.24 6.03 13.60
CA GLY A 25 -5.63 6.15 14.01
C GLY A 25 -6.13 5.00 14.89
N ILE A 26 -5.25 4.38 15.68
CA ILE A 26 -5.56 3.20 16.50
C ILE A 26 -5.98 3.67 17.90
N TYR A 27 -7.29 3.62 18.17
CA TYR A 27 -7.91 4.04 19.42
C TYR A 27 -8.83 2.96 19.99
N ARG A 28 -8.75 2.70 21.29
CA ARG A 28 -9.41 1.56 21.96
C ARG A 28 -10.93 1.51 21.75
N ASP A 29 -11.55 2.68 21.63
CA ASP A 29 -12.98 2.92 21.44
C ASP A 29 -13.41 2.93 19.95
N ARG A 30 -12.48 2.71 19.01
CA ARG A 30 -12.75 2.75 17.56
C ARG A 30 -12.33 1.44 16.88
N PRO A 31 -13.14 0.36 16.99
CA PRO A 31 -12.77 -0.97 16.48
C PRO A 31 -12.42 -1.00 15.00
N THR A 32 -13.22 -0.36 14.15
CA THR A 32 -12.97 -0.29 12.70
C THR A 32 -11.64 0.41 12.40
N SER A 33 -11.41 1.57 13.03
CA SER A 33 -10.18 2.36 12.86
C SER A 33 -8.94 1.58 13.33
N CYS A 34 -9.03 0.87 14.45
CA CYS A 34 -7.97 -0.02 14.91
C CYS A 34 -7.63 -1.09 13.89
N LYS A 35 -8.66 -1.74 13.34
CA LYS A 35 -8.49 -2.81 12.36
C LYS A 35 -7.82 -2.30 11.08
N THR A 36 -8.32 -1.20 10.52
CA THR A 36 -7.76 -0.59 9.31
C THR A 36 -6.36 -0.03 9.54
N GLY A 37 -6.13 0.66 10.66
CA GLY A 37 -4.82 1.22 11.02
C GLY A 37 -3.75 0.16 11.24
N ALA A 38 -4.11 -0.95 11.88
CA ALA A 38 -3.19 -2.07 12.04
C ALA A 38 -2.85 -2.74 10.69
N LEU A 39 -3.83 -2.93 9.81
CA LEU A 39 -3.57 -3.45 8.46
C LEU A 39 -2.70 -2.50 7.62
N ASP A 40 -2.92 -1.19 7.75
CA ASP A 40 -2.10 -0.17 7.10
C ASP A 40 -0.64 -0.23 7.60
N LEU A 41 -0.41 -0.40 8.92
CA LEU A 41 0.93 -0.60 9.47
C LEU A 41 1.57 -1.90 8.97
N LEU A 42 0.81 -2.99 8.95
CA LEU A 42 1.31 -4.28 8.46
C LEU A 42 1.78 -4.16 7.00
N HIS A 43 1.04 -3.42 6.18
CA HIS A 43 1.37 -3.14 4.80
C HIS A 43 2.63 -2.27 4.68
N ASP A 44 2.73 -1.19 5.44
CA ASP A 44 3.83 -0.24 5.30
C ASP A 44 5.16 -0.83 5.72
N VAL A 45 5.18 -1.60 6.82
CA VAL A 45 6.39 -2.28 7.32
C VAL A 45 6.90 -3.35 6.34
N ARG A 46 6.01 -4.10 5.68
CA ARG A 46 6.43 -5.22 4.82
C ARG A 46 6.59 -4.90 3.35
N PHE A 47 5.79 -3.97 2.84
CA PHE A 47 5.73 -3.68 1.41
C PHE A 47 6.07 -2.22 1.13
N GLY A 48 5.44 -1.30 1.85
CA GLY A 48 5.57 0.15 1.61
C GLY A 48 7.03 0.62 1.65
N ILE A 49 7.68 0.45 2.79
CA ILE A 49 9.04 0.94 3.05
C ILE A 49 10.05 0.28 2.10
N ALA A 50 10.05 -1.05 2.03
CA ALA A 50 11.01 -1.79 1.20
C ALA A 50 10.90 -1.45 -0.29
N THR A 51 9.69 -1.21 -0.80
CA THR A 51 9.51 -0.83 -2.21
C THR A 51 10.09 0.55 -2.50
N GLU A 52 9.91 1.51 -1.59
CA GLU A 52 10.51 2.84 -1.74
C GLU A 52 12.03 2.79 -1.58
N ASP A 53 12.55 2.06 -0.60
CA ASP A 53 13.99 1.94 -0.37
C ASP A 53 14.72 1.39 -1.61
N ILE A 54 14.18 0.34 -2.22
CA ILE A 54 14.74 -0.22 -3.46
C ILE A 54 14.65 0.79 -4.60
N ALA A 55 13.53 1.49 -4.76
CA ALA A 55 13.37 2.48 -5.81
C ALA A 55 14.36 3.65 -5.66
N GLU A 56 14.51 4.18 -4.45
CA GLU A 56 15.46 5.25 -4.12
C GLU A 56 16.92 4.80 -4.33
N GLN A 57 17.28 3.59 -3.86
CA GLN A 57 18.62 3.05 -4.06
C GLN A 57 18.97 2.92 -5.55
N TRP A 58 18.04 2.46 -6.37
CA TRP A 58 18.27 2.31 -7.81
C TRP A 58 18.35 3.66 -8.53
N ARG A 59 17.50 4.63 -8.16
CA ARG A 59 17.59 6.01 -8.66
C ARG A 59 18.93 6.66 -8.30
N GLY A 60 19.43 6.44 -7.08
CA GLY A 60 20.74 6.92 -6.63
C GLY A 60 21.94 6.33 -7.38
N GLN A 61 21.73 5.21 -8.10
CA GLN A 61 22.70 4.62 -9.02
C GLN A 61 22.47 5.05 -10.49
N GLU A 62 21.69 6.12 -10.71
CA GLU A 62 21.33 6.62 -12.04
C GLU A 62 20.62 5.59 -12.93
N ARG A 63 19.98 4.59 -12.31
CA ARG A 63 19.18 3.59 -13.03
C ARG A 63 17.80 4.14 -13.35
N ARG A 64 17.25 3.70 -14.46
CA ARG A 64 15.88 4.01 -14.87
C ARG A 64 14.90 3.20 -14.00
N VAL A 65 14.09 3.89 -13.20
CA VAL A 65 13.13 3.28 -12.27
C VAL A 65 11.73 3.77 -12.61
N PHE A 66 10.81 2.83 -12.82
CA PHE A 66 9.40 3.12 -13.06
C PHE A 66 8.59 2.61 -11.86
N ARG A 67 8.13 3.54 -11.02
CA ARG A 67 7.34 3.21 -9.82
C ARG A 67 5.86 3.45 -10.09
N TYR A 68 5.01 2.49 -9.72
CA TYR A 68 3.56 2.65 -9.82
C TYR A 68 2.83 2.27 -8.54
N LEU A 69 1.59 2.72 -8.44
CA LEU A 69 0.65 2.48 -7.36
C LEU A 69 -0.61 1.80 -7.91
N VAL A 70 -1.17 0.85 -7.17
CA VAL A 70 -2.51 0.30 -7.46
C VAL A 70 -3.45 0.76 -6.37
N ASP A 71 -4.38 1.63 -6.76
CA ASP A 71 -5.41 2.24 -5.90
C ASP A 71 -6.82 1.79 -6.33
N GLU A 72 -6.95 1.09 -7.46
CA GLU A 72 -8.23 0.53 -7.89
C GLU A 72 -8.71 -0.51 -6.87
N PRO A 73 -9.92 -0.35 -6.30
CA PRO A 73 -10.43 -1.27 -5.29
C PRO A 73 -10.70 -2.66 -5.87
N ASN A 74 -10.76 -3.66 -4.99
CA ASN A 74 -11.20 -5.01 -5.35
C ASN A 74 -12.56 -4.94 -6.10
N PRO A 75 -12.62 -5.43 -7.36
CA PRO A 75 -13.81 -5.26 -8.18
C PRO A 75 -15.00 -6.10 -7.69
N TRP A 76 -14.75 -7.20 -6.98
CA TRP A 76 -15.79 -8.07 -6.42
C TRP A 76 -16.27 -7.63 -5.03
N GLN A 77 -15.39 -7.00 -4.24
CA GLN A 77 -15.72 -6.54 -2.89
C GLN A 77 -15.03 -5.19 -2.61
N PRO A 78 -15.62 -4.05 -3.03
CA PRO A 78 -14.97 -2.74 -2.91
C PRO A 78 -14.60 -2.33 -1.47
N SER A 79 -15.34 -2.85 -0.47
CA SER A 79 -15.03 -2.64 0.95
C SER A 79 -13.69 -3.25 1.38
N SER A 80 -13.16 -4.22 0.62
CA SER A 80 -11.83 -4.81 0.83
C SER A 80 -10.69 -3.95 0.28
N ARG A 81 -11.00 -2.78 -0.31
CA ARG A 81 -10.03 -1.80 -0.83
C ARG A 81 -9.12 -2.40 -1.92
N ALA A 82 -8.12 -1.64 -2.34
CA ALA A 82 -7.02 -2.17 -3.14
C ALA A 82 -6.10 -3.02 -2.24
N HIS A 83 -5.68 -4.20 -2.71
CA HIS A 83 -4.74 -5.07 -2.01
C HIS A 83 -3.94 -5.95 -2.97
N HIS A 84 -2.84 -6.53 -2.47
CA HIS A 84 -1.84 -7.32 -3.22
C HIS A 84 -2.34 -8.59 -3.92
N ALA A 85 -3.62 -8.92 -3.84
CA ALA A 85 -4.20 -10.05 -4.57
C ALA A 85 -5.06 -9.61 -5.76
N VAL A 86 -5.30 -8.30 -5.92
CA VAL A 86 -6.15 -7.71 -6.96
C VAL A 86 -5.33 -7.16 -8.12
N ASP A 87 -4.09 -6.76 -7.87
CA ASP A 87 -3.17 -6.26 -8.90
C ASP A 87 -2.84 -7.30 -9.98
N LEU A 88 -2.68 -8.58 -9.63
CA LEU A 88 -2.44 -9.65 -10.61
C LEU A 88 -3.66 -9.90 -11.53
N PRO A 89 -4.90 -10.05 -11.01
CA PRO A 89 -6.09 -10.07 -11.86
C PRO A 89 -6.22 -8.87 -12.79
N LEU A 90 -5.91 -7.66 -12.30
CA LEU A 90 -5.91 -6.44 -13.13
C LEU A 90 -4.81 -6.50 -14.21
N LEU A 91 -3.61 -6.97 -13.88
CA LEU A 91 -2.48 -7.04 -14.82
C LEU A 91 -2.70 -8.03 -15.95
N PHE A 92 -3.06 -9.26 -15.62
CA PHE A 92 -3.05 -10.37 -16.58
C PHE A 92 -4.34 -10.47 -17.40
N GLY A 93 -5.42 -9.80 -16.98
CA GLY A 93 -6.68 -9.77 -17.73
C GLY A 93 -7.36 -11.14 -17.87
N GLY A 94 -7.08 -12.08 -16.95
CA GLY A 94 -7.62 -13.44 -16.99
C GLY A 94 -9.07 -13.58 -16.52
N PHE A 95 -9.70 -12.49 -16.06
CA PHE A 95 -11.07 -12.47 -15.57
C PHE A 95 -11.89 -11.47 -16.37
N ASP A 96 -13.15 -11.80 -16.65
CA ASP A 96 -14.10 -10.84 -17.20
C ASP A 96 -14.49 -9.81 -16.14
N LEU A 97 -14.01 -8.57 -16.32
CA LEU A 97 -14.30 -7.43 -15.46
C LEU A 97 -15.40 -6.52 -16.05
N GLY A 98 -16.18 -6.98 -17.03
CA GLY A 98 -17.24 -6.20 -17.68
C GLY A 98 -18.30 -5.65 -16.71
N PHE A 99 -18.50 -6.33 -15.58
CA PHE A 99 -19.38 -5.88 -14.49
C PHE A 99 -18.81 -4.67 -13.71
N ASN A 100 -17.52 -4.36 -13.85
CA ASN A 100 -16.85 -3.22 -13.25
C ASN A 100 -16.03 -2.44 -14.30
N PRO A 101 -16.64 -1.43 -14.96
CA PRO A 101 -15.98 -0.66 -16.01
C PRO A 101 -14.70 0.07 -15.55
N GLY A 102 -14.60 0.44 -14.27
CA GLY A 102 -13.41 1.08 -13.71
C GLY A 102 -12.23 0.12 -13.70
N ALA A 103 -12.43 -1.06 -13.11
CA ALA A 103 -11.43 -2.13 -13.09
C ALA A 103 -11.05 -2.61 -14.49
N CYS A 104 -12.01 -2.69 -15.42
CA CYS A 104 -11.74 -3.04 -16.82
C CYS A 104 -10.82 -2.02 -17.52
N ARG A 105 -11.04 -0.72 -17.30
CA ARG A 105 -10.15 0.34 -17.80
C ARG A 105 -8.75 0.25 -17.19
N VAL A 106 -8.66 0.09 -15.88
CA VAL A 106 -7.36 -0.07 -15.20
C VAL A 106 -6.61 -1.30 -15.72
N SER A 107 -7.30 -2.43 -15.87
CA SER A 107 -6.70 -3.66 -16.38
C SER A 107 -6.11 -3.47 -17.78
N SER A 108 -6.88 -2.86 -18.68
CA SER A 108 -6.44 -2.55 -20.04
C SER A 108 -5.22 -1.62 -20.07
N GLU A 109 -5.22 -0.59 -19.22
CA GLU A 109 -4.09 0.33 -19.11
C GLU A 109 -2.83 -0.37 -18.57
N MET A 110 -2.99 -1.14 -17.49
CA MET A 110 -1.89 -1.81 -16.81
C MET A 110 -1.21 -2.79 -17.74
N ALA A 111 -1.98 -3.61 -18.46
CA ALA A 111 -1.46 -4.53 -19.48
C ALA A 111 -0.67 -3.76 -20.56
N ARG A 112 -1.24 -2.67 -21.10
CA ARG A 112 -0.58 -1.86 -22.14
C ARG A 112 0.75 -1.27 -21.68
N ARG A 113 0.82 -0.77 -20.45
CA ARG A 113 2.04 -0.16 -19.87
C ARG A 113 3.10 -1.23 -19.60
N TRP A 114 2.71 -2.38 -19.05
CA TRP A 114 3.64 -3.50 -18.85
C TRP A 114 4.18 -4.05 -20.17
N ILE A 115 3.35 -4.18 -21.22
CA ILE A 115 3.82 -4.56 -22.56
C ILE A 115 4.83 -3.54 -23.10
N ALA A 116 4.60 -2.24 -22.89
CA ALA A 116 5.56 -1.21 -23.28
C ALA A 116 6.91 -1.39 -22.57
N PHE A 117 6.90 -1.58 -21.25
CA PHE A 117 8.11 -1.83 -20.46
C PHE A 117 8.88 -3.08 -20.94
N ILE A 118 8.18 -4.20 -21.12
CA ILE A 118 8.78 -5.47 -21.59
C ILE A 118 9.35 -5.31 -23.01
N ALA A 119 8.70 -4.52 -23.86
CA ALA A 119 9.19 -4.20 -25.20
C ALA A 119 10.35 -3.18 -25.22
N GLY A 120 10.93 -2.84 -24.06
CA GLY A 120 12.04 -1.89 -23.94
C GLY A 120 11.66 -0.43 -24.12
N ARG A 121 10.35 -0.11 -24.12
CA ARG A 121 9.84 1.26 -24.17
C ARG A 121 9.52 1.76 -22.77
N ASP A 122 9.47 3.08 -22.65
CA ASP A 122 9.08 3.70 -21.39
C ASP A 122 7.59 3.50 -21.15
N PRO A 123 7.20 2.85 -20.05
CA PRO A 123 5.80 2.70 -19.75
C PRO A 123 5.21 4.05 -19.32
N TRP A 124 5.97 4.95 -18.71
CA TRP A 124 5.64 6.35 -18.39
C TRP A 124 6.94 7.12 -18.17
N ASP A 125 6.87 8.41 -17.83
CA ASP A 125 8.06 9.20 -17.49
C ASP A 125 8.71 8.71 -16.18
N ALA A 126 10.00 8.37 -16.21
CA ALA A 126 10.74 7.87 -15.05
C ALA A 126 10.88 8.90 -13.91
N GLY A 127 10.66 10.19 -14.17
CA GLY A 127 10.58 11.24 -13.16
C GLY A 127 9.26 11.26 -12.38
N PHE A 128 8.27 10.49 -12.81
CA PHE A 128 6.94 10.41 -12.19
C PHE A 128 6.64 9.01 -11.66
N TYR A 129 5.71 8.97 -10.72
CA TYR A 129 5.00 7.75 -10.35
C TYR A 129 3.82 7.56 -11.31
N PHE A 130 3.31 6.33 -11.43
CA PHE A 130 2.07 6.08 -12.16
C PHE A 130 1.02 5.47 -11.23
N ALA A 131 -0.18 6.02 -11.20
CA ALA A 131 -1.25 5.50 -10.36
C ALA A 131 -2.33 4.83 -11.22
N PHE A 132 -2.62 3.57 -10.89
CA PHE A 132 -3.71 2.78 -11.43
C PHE A 132 -4.89 2.80 -10.46
N GLY A 133 -5.91 3.58 -10.79
CA GLY A 133 -7.08 3.84 -9.95
C GLY A 133 -6.93 5.04 -8.99
N PRO A 134 -7.94 5.28 -8.15
CA PRO A 134 -9.24 4.59 -8.14
C PRO A 134 -10.15 5.04 -9.32
N LEU A 135 -11.36 4.45 -9.40
CA LEU A 135 -12.44 4.82 -10.33
C LEU A 135 -12.11 4.60 -11.82
N GLY A 136 -11.19 3.70 -12.12
CA GLY A 136 -10.74 3.46 -13.49
C GLY A 136 -9.84 4.55 -14.04
N CYS A 137 -9.34 5.47 -13.20
CA CYS A 137 -8.37 6.48 -13.60
C CYS A 137 -6.98 5.85 -13.75
N SER A 138 -6.16 6.38 -14.67
CA SER A 138 -4.76 5.97 -14.78
C SER A 138 -3.90 7.15 -15.20
N VAL A 139 -3.01 7.59 -14.31
CA VAL A 139 -2.40 8.91 -14.43
C VAL A 139 -0.99 8.94 -13.84
N GLY A 140 -0.11 9.74 -14.44
CA GLY A 140 1.18 10.08 -13.83
C GLY A 140 0.96 11.00 -12.64
N VAL A 141 1.66 10.74 -11.53
CA VAL A 141 1.63 11.58 -10.33
C VAL A 141 3.05 11.93 -9.91
N ASP A 142 3.22 13.16 -9.45
CA ASP A 142 4.48 13.64 -8.90
C ASP A 142 4.66 13.18 -7.44
N GLU A 143 5.70 13.66 -6.77
CA GLU A 143 5.99 13.33 -5.38
C GLU A 143 4.85 13.76 -4.42
N GLU A 144 4.22 14.91 -4.67
CA GLU A 144 3.10 15.37 -3.85
C GLU A 144 1.87 14.46 -4.03
N GLY A 145 1.54 14.12 -5.28
CA GLY A 145 0.46 13.17 -5.59
C GLY A 145 0.74 11.77 -5.04
N PHE A 146 1.99 11.32 -5.03
CA PHE A 146 2.40 10.08 -4.38
C PHE A 146 2.21 10.16 -2.86
N ALA A 147 2.69 11.22 -2.22
CA ALA A 147 2.57 11.42 -0.77
C ALA A 147 1.12 11.60 -0.31
N ALA A 148 0.22 12.07 -1.17
CA ALA A 148 -1.21 12.13 -0.89
C ALA A 148 -1.89 10.75 -0.95
N ARG A 149 -1.34 9.80 -1.72
CA ARG A 149 -1.89 8.44 -1.93
C ARG A 149 -1.25 7.40 -1.05
N ARG A 150 -0.05 7.65 -0.54
CA ARG A 150 0.70 6.73 0.31
C ARG A 150 0.99 7.38 1.65
N ARG A 151 1.08 6.55 2.68
CA ARG A 151 1.33 6.98 4.06
C ARG A 151 2.80 7.35 4.28
N LYS A 152 3.37 8.24 3.44
CA LYS A 152 4.79 8.60 3.43
C LYS A 152 5.25 9.06 4.83
N ARG A 153 4.47 9.95 5.45
CA ARG A 153 4.72 10.40 6.84
C ARG A 153 4.75 9.24 7.85
N HIS A 154 3.93 8.21 7.67
CA HIS A 154 3.91 7.04 8.55
C HIS A 154 5.14 6.17 8.33
N CYS A 155 5.53 5.96 7.07
CA CYS A 155 6.76 5.27 6.71
C CYS A 155 7.99 5.99 7.30
N ASP A 156 8.05 7.32 7.21
CA ASP A 156 9.15 8.12 7.77
C ASP A 156 9.20 8.02 9.30
N ALA A 157 8.05 8.01 9.97
CA ALA A 157 7.99 7.77 11.42
C ALA A 157 8.47 6.36 11.80
N ILE A 158 8.13 5.34 11.01
CA ILE A 158 8.64 3.96 11.22
C ILE A 158 10.16 3.91 11.01
N ARG A 159 10.68 4.55 9.96
CA ARG A 159 12.13 4.61 9.70
C ARG A 159 12.87 5.31 10.85
N ALA A 160 12.33 6.41 11.37
CA ALA A 160 12.90 7.13 12.50
C ALA A 160 12.94 6.29 13.79
N LEU A 161 11.95 5.41 14.00
CA LEU A 161 11.91 4.49 15.13
C LEU A 161 12.81 3.26 14.97
N GLY A 162 13.18 2.91 13.74
CA GLY A 162 13.82 1.64 13.38
C GLY A 162 12.80 0.59 12.96
N VAL A 163 12.86 0.15 11.70
CA VAL A 163 11.92 -0.85 11.13
C VAL A 163 11.98 -2.15 11.93
N GLU A 164 13.18 -2.58 12.33
CA GLU A 164 13.44 -3.77 13.14
C GLU A 164 12.79 -3.71 14.53
N ARG A 165 12.65 -2.52 15.11
CA ARG A 165 11.94 -2.34 16.39
C ARG A 165 10.44 -2.47 16.18
N VAL A 166 9.90 -1.84 15.13
CA VAL A 166 8.48 -1.92 14.76
C VAL A 166 8.07 -3.35 14.35
N ASP A 167 9.01 -4.16 13.86
CA ASP A 167 8.79 -5.55 13.47
C ASP A 167 8.22 -6.42 14.62
N GLN A 168 8.51 -6.09 15.88
CA GLN A 168 7.93 -6.79 17.03
C GLN A 168 6.41 -6.57 17.14
N VAL A 169 5.95 -5.34 16.89
CA VAL A 169 4.52 -5.00 16.82
C VAL A 169 3.88 -5.66 15.61
N TRP A 170 4.56 -5.61 14.46
CA TRP A 170 4.12 -6.27 13.23
C TRP A 170 3.87 -7.76 13.47
N MET A 171 4.84 -8.48 14.04
CA MET A 171 4.75 -9.90 14.34
C MET A 171 3.59 -10.21 15.30
N ALA A 172 3.39 -9.36 16.31
CA ALA A 172 2.32 -9.53 17.28
C ALA A 172 0.92 -9.32 16.68
N LEU A 173 0.78 -8.39 15.74
CA LEU A 173 -0.46 -8.15 14.99
C LEU A 173 -0.74 -9.27 13.98
N ALA A 174 0.28 -9.69 13.22
CA ALA A 174 0.15 -10.75 12.21
C ALA A 174 -0.26 -12.09 12.83
N LYS A 175 0.35 -12.49 13.95
CA LYS A 175 -0.01 -13.71 14.70
C LYS A 175 -1.46 -13.71 15.21
N GLY A 176 -2.07 -12.53 15.35
CA GLY A 176 -3.44 -12.40 15.84
C GLY A 176 -4.52 -12.63 14.76
N ASN A 177 -4.13 -12.97 13.52
CA ASN A 177 -5.04 -13.18 12.38
C ASN A 177 -5.97 -11.99 12.14
N ILE A 178 -5.40 -10.80 11.97
CA ILE A 178 -6.16 -9.63 11.56
C ILE A 178 -6.47 -9.73 10.05
N SER A 179 -7.74 -9.93 9.69
CA SER A 179 -8.23 -9.92 8.30
C SER A 179 -9.05 -8.66 8.04
N LEU A 180 -9.38 -8.37 6.77
CA LEU A 180 -10.44 -7.41 6.40
C LEU A 180 -11.85 -8.02 6.59
N ASP A 181 -11.97 -9.35 6.60
CA ASP A 181 -13.23 -10.06 6.79
C ASP A 181 -13.78 -9.83 8.21
N ASN A 182 -15.10 -9.68 8.33
CA ASN A 182 -15.78 -9.51 9.62
C ASN A 182 -15.93 -10.83 10.36
#